data_AF-A0A7Y3ECV0-F1
#
_entry.id   AF-A0A7Y3ECV0-F1
#
_cell.length_a   1.000
_cell.length_b   1.000
_cell.length_c   1.000
_cell.angle_alpha   90.00
_cell.angle_beta   90.00
_cell.angle_gamma   90.00
#
_symmetry.space_group_name_H-M   'P 1'
#
loop_
_entity.id
_entity.type
_entity.pdbx_description
1 polymer ?
#
loop_
_entity_poly.entity_id
_entity_poly.type
_entity_poly.pdbx_seq_one_letter_code
_entity_poly.pdbx_strand_id
1 'polypeptide(L)'
;MKTVLSVLCCFAMIVVLGGCRNGDDGGSSGGPGRWGTVSFTVDDSGNVTCNNADSNVITTRQTCIWNCAYYESSKPRYVQLWFDEAPVCIPTGELDELDEPVLECNVEVALVREIFQSCRLDNPPPY
;
A
#
# COMPACT_ATOMS: atom_id res chain seq x y z
N MET A 1 20.82 29.73 -32.39
CA MET A 1 19.87 28.60 -32.41
C MET A 1 18.47 29.20 -32.36
N LYS A 2 17.59 28.89 -33.31
CA LYS A 2 16.21 29.38 -33.33
C LYS A 2 15.29 28.17 -33.26
N THR A 3 14.55 28.02 -32.18
CA THR A 3 13.44 27.05 -32.10
C THR A 3 12.19 27.79 -31.65
N VAL A 4 11.14 27.57 -32.42
CA VAL A 4 9.92 28.35 -32.55
C VAL A 4 8.90 27.90 -31.50
N LEU A 5 8.22 28.87 -30.91
CA LEU A 5 7.10 28.71 -29.98
C LEU A 5 5.79 28.53 -30.77
N SER A 6 4.98 27.50 -30.47
CA SER A 6 3.60 27.31 -30.99
C SER A 6 2.86 26.40 -29.99
N VAL A 7 2.09 26.89 -29.01
CA VAL A 7 0.68 27.39 -29.01
C VAL A 7 -0.38 26.29 -29.27
N LEU A 8 -1.48 26.39 -28.48
CA LEU A 8 -2.82 25.76 -28.57
C LEU A 8 -2.99 24.47 -27.71
N CYS A 9 -3.54 24.48 -26.49
CA CYS A 9 -4.85 24.94 -25.99
C CYS A 9 -6.03 24.12 -26.52
N CYS A 10 -6.46 23.11 -25.75
CA CYS A 10 -7.81 22.52 -25.82
C CYS A 10 -8.37 22.42 -24.41
N PHE A 11 -9.36 23.27 -24.11
CA PHE A 11 -10.30 23.14 -23.00
C PHE A 11 -11.16 21.88 -23.18
N ALA A 12 -11.48 21.17 -22.09
CA ALA A 12 -12.86 21.02 -21.60
C ALA A 12 -12.98 19.95 -20.50
N MET A 13 -13.25 20.44 -19.29
CA MET A 13 -14.14 19.92 -18.24
C MET A 13 -14.68 18.48 -18.36
N ILE A 14 -14.43 17.70 -17.31
CA ILE A 14 -15.41 16.76 -16.77
C ILE A 14 -15.65 17.15 -15.31
N VAL A 15 -16.87 17.64 -15.03
CA VAL A 15 -17.45 17.72 -13.69
C VAL A 15 -18.26 16.46 -13.49
N VAL A 16 -17.98 15.71 -12.42
CA VAL A 16 -18.95 14.78 -11.82
C VAL A 16 -19.00 15.05 -10.31
N LEU A 17 -20.21 15.33 -9.85
CA LEU A 17 -20.64 15.57 -8.48
C LEU A 17 -20.71 14.26 -7.69
N GLY A 18 -20.51 14.33 -6.36
CA GLY A 18 -21.34 13.57 -5.42
C GLY A 18 -20.64 12.79 -4.30
N GLY A 19 -20.78 13.31 -3.06
CA GLY A 19 -20.76 12.57 -1.79
C GLY A 19 -19.38 12.14 -1.26
N CYS A 20 -19.05 12.16 0.03
CA CYS A 20 -19.72 12.51 1.27
C CYS A 20 -18.66 13.05 2.24
N ARG A 21 -19.06 14.00 3.09
CA ARG A 21 -18.21 14.64 4.10
C ARG A 21 -18.35 13.90 5.43
N ASN A 22 -17.40 13.03 5.77
CA ASN A 22 -17.12 12.50 7.11
C ASN A 22 -15.68 11.92 7.01
N GLY A 23 -14.59 12.51 7.50
CA GLY A 23 -14.45 13.43 8.62
C GLY A 23 -14.00 12.70 9.87
N ASP A 24 -12.95 11.87 9.80
CA ASP A 24 -12.02 11.62 10.91
C ASP A 24 -10.78 10.82 10.44
N ASP A 25 -9.74 11.51 9.96
CA ASP A 25 -8.42 10.89 9.81
C ASP A 25 -7.51 11.47 10.88
N GLY A 26 -7.61 10.90 12.07
CA GLY A 26 -6.62 11.02 13.13
C GLY A 26 -5.31 10.33 12.76
N GLY A 27 -4.68 10.76 11.67
CA GLY A 27 -3.33 10.36 11.27
C GLY A 27 -2.32 11.23 12.00
N SER A 28 -1.76 10.74 13.10
CA SER A 28 -0.66 11.40 13.81
C SER A 28 0.57 11.43 12.91
N SER A 29 0.74 12.50 12.14
CA SER A 29 1.96 12.80 11.40
C SER A 29 3.12 12.96 12.39
N GLY A 30 3.89 11.89 12.59
CA GLY A 30 5.11 11.91 13.40
C GLY A 30 6.04 13.01 12.89
N GLY A 31 6.45 13.91 13.80
CA GLY A 31 7.34 15.01 13.47
C GLY A 31 8.69 14.53 12.88
N PRO A 32 9.47 15.44 12.29
CA PRO A 32 10.72 15.10 11.61
C PRO A 32 11.69 14.35 12.55
N GLY A 33 12.18 13.18 12.09
CA GLY A 33 13.27 12.44 12.73
C GLY A 33 12.87 11.26 13.64
N ARG A 34 11.58 10.93 13.77
CA ARG A 34 11.12 9.71 14.45
C ARG A 34 10.20 8.90 13.53
N TRP A 35 10.80 8.15 12.61
CA TRP A 35 10.05 7.24 11.74
C TRP A 35 9.70 5.95 12.47
N GLY A 36 8.44 5.52 12.35
CA GLY A 36 8.00 4.23 12.83
C GLY A 36 8.52 3.08 11.95
N THR A 37 8.35 1.86 12.45
CA THR A 37 8.53 0.65 11.63
C THR A 37 7.18 0.25 11.05
N VAL A 38 7.15 -0.12 9.77
CA VAL A 38 5.95 -0.68 9.13
C VAL A 38 5.54 -1.94 9.88
N SER A 39 4.26 -2.00 10.24
CA SER A 39 3.68 -3.14 10.93
C SER A 39 2.24 -3.31 10.46
N PHE A 40 1.86 -4.55 10.18
CA PHE A 40 0.50 -4.89 9.80
C PHE A 40 0.15 -6.28 10.35
N THR A 41 -1.14 -6.56 10.48
CA THR A 41 -1.66 -7.89 10.81
C THR A 41 -2.78 -8.24 9.84
N VAL A 42 -2.90 -9.53 9.51
CA VAL A 42 -4.05 -10.10 8.80
C VAL A 42 -4.65 -11.15 9.73
N ASP A 43 -5.95 -11.06 10.02
CA ASP A 43 -6.64 -12.05 10.85
C ASP A 43 -7.21 -13.21 10.00
N ASP A 44 -7.71 -14.25 10.68
CA ASP A 44 -8.29 -15.44 10.03
C ASP A 44 -9.56 -15.13 9.21
N SER A 45 -10.15 -13.95 9.39
CA SER A 45 -11.30 -13.47 8.61
C SER A 45 -10.87 -12.62 7.41
N GLY A 46 -9.57 -12.44 7.19
CA GLY A 46 -9.01 -11.62 6.12
C GLY A 46 -9.04 -10.12 6.40
N ASN A 47 -9.30 -9.68 7.63
CA ASN A 47 -9.24 -8.26 7.97
C ASN A 47 -7.78 -7.86 8.15
N VAL A 48 -7.37 -6.79 7.45
CA VAL A 48 -6.03 -6.25 7.58
C VAL A 48 -6.04 -5.07 8.55
N THR A 49 -5.05 -5.00 9.44
CA THR A 49 -4.83 -3.85 10.31
C THR A 49 -3.49 -3.22 9.98
N CYS A 50 -3.49 -1.97 9.54
CA CYS A 50 -2.29 -1.22 9.19
C CYS A 50 -1.78 -0.43 10.42
N ASN A 51 -0.88 -1.01 11.22
CA ASN A 51 -0.42 -0.39 12.45
C ASN A 51 0.51 0.80 12.16
N ASN A 52 0.19 1.97 12.74
CA ASN A 52 0.94 3.22 12.57
C ASN A 52 1.04 3.68 11.10
N ALA A 53 0.12 3.26 10.23
CA ALA A 53 0.04 3.75 8.87
C ALA A 53 -0.47 5.20 8.83
N ASP A 54 0.06 5.98 7.90
CA ASP A 54 -0.43 7.34 7.64
C ASP A 54 -1.78 7.32 6.93
N SER A 55 -2.05 6.28 6.14
CA SER A 55 -3.33 6.08 5.46
C SER A 55 -3.64 4.61 5.28
N ASN A 56 -4.93 4.27 5.38
CA ASN A 56 -5.47 2.95 5.10
C ASN A 56 -6.72 3.11 4.22
N VAL A 57 -6.65 2.63 2.99
CA VAL A 57 -7.74 2.74 2.03
C VAL A 57 -8.42 1.39 1.87
N ILE A 58 -9.71 1.32 2.21
CA ILE A 58 -10.55 0.14 2.06
C ILE A 58 -11.58 0.44 0.96
N THR A 59 -11.43 -0.23 -0.18
CA THR A 59 -12.44 -0.18 -1.27
C THR A 59 -12.97 -1.59 -1.50
N THR A 60 -12.43 -2.31 -2.47
CA THR A 60 -12.62 -3.77 -2.65
C THR A 60 -11.46 -4.58 -2.07
N ARG A 61 -10.35 -3.90 -1.77
CA ARG A 61 -9.07 -4.41 -1.28
C ARG A 61 -8.53 -3.43 -0.24
N GLN A 62 -7.58 -3.87 0.57
CA GLN A 62 -6.96 -3.03 1.58
C GLN A 62 -5.58 -2.55 1.16
N THR A 63 -5.33 -1.25 1.26
CA THR A 63 -4.03 -0.64 0.97
C THR A 63 -3.54 0.13 2.17
N CYS A 64 -2.38 -0.26 2.71
CA CYS A 64 -1.71 0.43 3.81
C CYS A 64 -0.60 1.34 3.26
N ILE A 65 -0.52 2.58 3.74
CA ILE A 65 0.47 3.57 3.29
C ILE A 65 1.21 4.15 4.50
N TRP A 66 2.54 4.13 4.43
CA TRP A 66 3.44 4.89 5.29
C TRP A 66 4.25 5.86 4.43
N ASN A 67 4.15 7.15 4.74
CA ASN A 67 4.84 8.20 4.02
C ASN A 67 6.36 8.15 4.25
N CYS A 68 6.75 7.82 5.48
CA CYS A 68 8.14 7.64 5.90
C CYS A 68 8.23 6.60 7.05
N ALA A 69 8.66 5.39 6.75
CA ALA A 69 8.84 4.33 7.76
C ALA A 69 10.02 3.42 7.45
N TYR A 70 10.50 2.70 8.47
CA TYR A 70 11.44 1.59 8.31
C TYR A 70 10.68 0.33 7.92
N TYR A 71 11.09 -0.29 6.83
CA TYR A 71 10.58 -1.59 6.40
C TYR A 71 11.70 -2.25 5.61
N GLU A 72 12.17 -3.41 6.06
CA GLU A 72 13.23 -4.21 5.40
C GLU A 72 14.51 -3.42 5.00
N SER A 73 14.75 -2.27 5.63
CA SER A 73 15.85 -1.37 5.31
C SER A 73 16.18 -0.49 6.51
N SER A 74 17.46 -0.14 6.61
CA SER A 74 18.00 0.79 7.61
C SER A 74 17.75 2.26 7.27
N LYS A 75 17.16 2.56 6.10
CA LYS A 75 16.77 3.91 5.69
C LYS A 75 15.24 4.03 5.62
N PRO A 76 14.66 5.12 6.15
CA PRO A 76 13.22 5.36 6.02
C PRO A 76 12.85 5.55 4.56
N ARG A 77 11.66 5.07 4.18
CA ARG A 77 11.11 5.16 2.83
C ARG A 77 9.60 5.32 2.87
N TYR A 78 9.04 5.80 1.77
CA TYR A 78 7.63 5.62 1.48
C TYR A 78 7.36 4.14 1.25
N VAL A 79 6.34 3.60 1.91
CA VAL A 79 5.93 2.19 1.81
C VAL A 79 4.44 2.15 1.51
N GLN A 80 4.07 1.43 0.47
CA GLN A 80 2.68 1.12 0.17
C GLN A 80 2.53 -0.38 -0.03
N LEU A 81 1.63 -0.98 0.73
CA LEU A 81 1.36 -2.42 0.76
C LEU A 81 -0.09 -2.64 0.31
N TRP A 82 -0.29 -3.57 -0.62
CA TRP A 82 -1.63 -3.98 -1.07
C TRP A 82 -1.94 -5.39 -0.60
N PHE A 83 -3.10 -5.53 0.01
CA PHE A 83 -3.63 -6.80 0.48
C PHE A 83 -4.85 -7.16 -0.35
N ASP A 84 -4.87 -8.41 -0.81
CA ASP A 84 -5.91 -8.96 -1.66
C ASP A 84 -5.96 -10.48 -1.51
N GLU A 85 -7.02 -11.10 -2.01
CA GLU A 85 -7.12 -12.55 -2.10
C GLU A 85 -6.04 -13.11 -3.03
N ALA A 86 -5.22 -14.01 -2.50
CA ALA A 86 -4.15 -14.69 -3.23
C ALA A 86 -3.94 -16.11 -2.69
N PRO A 87 -3.38 -17.03 -3.50
CA PRO A 87 -3.02 -18.35 -3.01
C PRO A 87 -1.86 -18.24 -2.01
N VAL A 88 -2.12 -18.63 -0.77
CA VAL A 88 -1.12 -18.83 0.27
C VAL A 88 -0.85 -20.33 0.37
N CYS A 89 0.38 -20.72 0.08
CA CYS A 89 0.81 -22.11 0.05
C CYS A 89 1.64 -22.44 1.29
N ILE A 90 1.24 -23.46 2.03
CA ILE A 90 1.95 -23.98 3.18
C ILE A 90 2.48 -25.40 2.90
N PRO A 91 3.71 -25.74 3.34
CA PRO A 91 4.21 -27.11 3.24
C PRO A 91 3.37 -28.05 4.11
N THR A 92 2.94 -29.18 3.57
CA THR A 92 2.17 -30.20 4.32
C THR A 92 3.06 -31.03 5.25
N GLY A 93 4.38 -30.98 5.05
CA GLY A 93 5.35 -31.85 5.73
C GLY A 93 5.60 -33.18 5.01
N GLU A 94 4.94 -33.42 3.88
CA GLU A 94 5.19 -34.54 2.99
C GLU A 94 6.15 -34.14 1.85
N LEU A 95 6.89 -35.10 1.32
CA LEU A 95 7.71 -34.94 0.12
C LEU A 95 7.08 -35.71 -1.03
N ASP A 96 7.18 -35.17 -2.24
CA ASP A 96 6.72 -35.84 -3.46
C ASP A 96 7.73 -36.89 -3.97
N GLU A 97 7.45 -37.49 -5.13
CA GLU A 97 8.31 -38.52 -5.75
C GLU A 97 9.69 -37.99 -6.19
N LEU A 98 9.89 -36.66 -6.17
CA LEU A 98 11.14 -35.97 -6.49
C LEU A 98 11.84 -35.41 -5.23
N ASP A 99 11.40 -35.79 -4.03
CA ASP A 99 11.86 -35.26 -2.74
C ASP A 99 11.60 -33.74 -2.57
N GLU A 100 10.61 -33.18 -3.28
CA GLU A 100 10.18 -31.78 -3.14
C GLU A 100 9.01 -31.65 -2.14
N PRO A 101 8.92 -30.57 -1.35
CA PRO A 101 7.85 -30.40 -0.38
C PRO A 101 6.49 -30.27 -1.06
N VAL A 102 5.53 -31.10 -0.65
CA VAL A 102 4.13 -30.97 -1.08
C VAL A 102 3.54 -29.71 -0.45
N LEU A 103 2.92 -28.87 -1.28
CA LEU A 103 2.30 -27.63 -0.88
C LEU A 103 0.78 -27.74 -0.92
N GLU A 104 0.12 -27.32 0.16
CA GLU A 104 -1.33 -27.08 0.18
C GLU A 104 -1.57 -25.57 0.05
N CYS A 105 -2.34 -25.16 -0.96
CA CYS A 105 -2.59 -23.76 -1.24
C CYS A 105 -4.07 -23.42 -1.03
N ASN A 106 -4.33 -22.42 -0.17
CA ASN A 106 -5.66 -21.86 0.05
C ASN A 106 -5.71 -20.41 -0.44
N VAL A 107 -6.88 -19.96 -0.91
CA VAL A 107 -7.09 -18.56 -1.27
C VAL A 107 -7.42 -17.80 0.01
N GLU A 108 -6.52 -16.89 0.40
CA GLU A 108 -6.61 -16.10 1.63
C GLU A 108 -6.20 -14.66 1.34
N VAL A 109 -6.54 -13.73 2.22
CA VAL A 109 -6.07 -12.34 2.11
C VAL A 109 -4.57 -12.32 2.42
N ALA A 110 -3.75 -11.89 1.47
CA ALA A 110 -2.30 -11.83 1.60
C ALA A 110 -1.73 -10.54 1.01
N LEU A 111 -0.47 -10.25 1.33
CA LEU A 111 0.28 -9.17 0.71
C LEU A 111 0.60 -9.54 -0.74
N VAL A 112 0.00 -8.82 -1.69
CA VAL A 112 0.12 -9.11 -3.14
C VAL A 112 1.01 -8.13 -3.89
N ARG A 113 1.28 -6.97 -3.30
CA ARG A 113 2.13 -5.94 -3.93
C ARG A 113 2.76 -5.04 -2.90
N GLU A 114 3.96 -4.58 -3.23
CA GLU A 114 4.73 -3.64 -2.44
C GLU A 114 5.30 -2.53 -3.35
N ILE A 115 5.26 -1.28 -2.88
CA ILE A 115 5.95 -0.15 -3.52
C ILE A 115 6.81 0.56 -2.49
N PHE A 116 8.04 0.85 -2.90
CA PHE A 116 9.00 1.65 -2.15
C PHE A 116 9.42 2.87 -2.95
N GLN A 117 9.41 4.03 -2.30
CA GLN A 117 9.93 5.28 -2.87
C GLN A 117 10.70 6.07 -1.81
N SER A 118 11.39 7.13 -2.24
CA SER A 118 11.90 8.12 -1.31
C SER A 118 10.75 8.67 -0.45
N CYS A 119 11.06 8.93 0.83
CA CYS A 119 10.17 9.56 1.78
C CYS A 119 9.40 10.73 1.16
N ARG A 120 8.07 10.75 1.33
CA ARG A 120 7.22 11.88 0.96
C ARG A 120 6.78 12.61 2.23
N LEU A 121 7.57 13.59 2.66
CA LEU A 121 7.19 14.44 3.80
C LEU A 121 6.20 15.55 3.39
N ASP A 122 6.22 15.94 2.11
CA ASP A 122 5.54 17.15 1.62
C ASP A 122 4.24 16.90 0.84
N ASN A 123 3.67 15.69 0.88
CA ASN A 123 2.50 15.40 0.05
C ASN A 123 1.49 14.50 0.77
N PRO A 124 0.31 15.02 1.17
CA PRO A 124 -0.79 14.15 1.59
C PRO A 124 -1.16 13.19 0.44
N PRO A 125 -1.71 12.00 0.74
CA PRO A 125 -2.04 11.01 -0.27
C PRO A 125 -2.95 11.62 -1.35
N PRO A 126 -2.77 11.26 -2.63
CA PRO A 126 -3.65 11.72 -3.69
C PRO A 126 -5.05 11.16 -3.42
N TYR A 127 -5.97 12.03 -3.01
CA TYR A 127 -7.40 11.76 -2.92
C TYR A 127 -7.97 11.39 -4.30
#